data_AF-A0A0K3BLR1-F1
#
_entry.id   AF-A0A0K3BLR1-F1
#
_cell.length_a   1.000
_cell.length_b   1.000
_cell.length_c   1.000
_cell.angle_alpha   90.00
_cell.angle_beta   90.00
_cell.angle_gamma   90.00
#
_symmetry.space_group_name_H-M   'P 1'
#
loop_
_entity.id
_entity.type
_entity.pdbx_description
1 polymer ?
#
loop_
_entity_poly.entity_id
_entity_poly.type
_entity_poly.pdbx_seq_one_letter_code
_entity_poly.pdbx_strand_id
1 'polypeptide(L)'
;MDTPNSTARTSALRTVLRRLVLGAFACTTLLIVLLVGMAVLGATGLSFDPHGYGIVLGILAAAILTPVALALWLLYRSMRRRGN
;
A
#
# COMPACT_ATOMS: atom_id res chain seq x y z
N MET A 1 26.24 22.10 24.14
CA MET A 1 27.12 21.62 23.05
C MET A 1 26.27 20.70 22.18
N ASP A 2 25.56 21.27 21.21
CA ASP A 2 24.66 20.51 20.34
C ASP A 2 25.51 19.67 19.37
N THR A 3 25.37 18.35 19.47
CA THR A 3 26.23 17.40 18.76
C THR A 3 25.80 17.28 17.29
N PRO A 4 26.71 17.47 16.30
CA PRO A 4 26.37 17.44 14.87
C PRO A 4 25.76 16.10 14.40
N ASN A 5 26.04 15.03 15.14
CA ASN A 5 25.47 13.69 14.92
C ASN A 5 23.94 13.64 15.12
N SER A 6 23.41 14.47 16.03
CA SER A 6 21.97 14.54 16.32
C SER A 6 21.21 15.11 15.12
N THR A 7 21.72 16.16 14.52
CA THR A 7 21.13 16.82 13.34
C THR A 7 21.16 15.91 12.12
N ALA A 8 22.26 15.18 11.91
CA ALA A 8 22.40 14.21 10.82
C ALA A 8 21.42 13.03 10.95
N ARG A 9 21.26 12.48 12.17
CA ARG A 9 20.32 11.40 12.45
C ARG A 9 18.86 11.84 12.23
N THR A 10 18.50 13.06 12.64
CA THR A 10 17.14 13.60 12.43
C THR A 10 16.84 13.83 10.94
N SER A 11 17.83 14.29 10.17
CA SER A 11 17.72 14.44 8.70
C SER A 11 17.52 13.09 7.98
N ALA A 12 18.29 12.07 8.38
CA ALA A 12 18.15 10.72 7.85
C ALA A 12 16.76 10.12 8.15
N LEU A 13 16.28 10.27 9.39
CA LEU A 13 14.94 9.84 9.81
C LEU A 13 13.83 10.49 8.99
N ARG A 14 13.93 11.80 8.75
CA ARG A 14 12.96 12.55 7.94
C ARG A 14 12.93 12.06 6.50
N THR A 15 14.10 11.72 5.95
CA THR A 15 14.22 11.18 4.58
C THR A 15 13.59 9.80 4.46
N VAL A 16 13.85 8.91 5.43
CA VAL A 16 13.24 7.57 5.48
C VAL A 16 11.73 7.67 5.61
N LEU A 17 11.22 8.55 6.49
CA LEU A 17 9.80 8.79 6.65
C LEU A 17 9.15 9.29 5.35
N ARG A 18 9.80 10.21 4.64
CA ARG A 18 9.32 10.72 3.36
C ARG A 18 9.20 9.61 2.32
N ARG A 19 10.21 8.74 2.20
CA ARG A 19 10.20 7.60 1.27
C ARG A 19 9.11 6.59 1.62
N LEU A 20 8.88 6.35 2.91
CA LEU A 20 7.82 5.48 3.38
C LEU A 20 6.43 6.02 3.04
N VAL A 21 6.19 7.31 3.28
CA VAL A 21 4.93 7.97 2.93
C VAL A 21 4.73 7.95 1.42
N LEU A 22 5.78 8.22 0.64
CA LEU A 22 5.71 8.17 -0.83
C LEU A 22 5.39 6.76 -1.34
N GLY A 23 6.02 5.74 -0.75
CA GLY A 23 5.76 4.34 -1.06
C GLY A 23 4.33 3.92 -0.70
N ALA A 24 3.85 4.31 0.49
CA ALA A 24 2.47 4.06 0.91
C ALA A 24 1.47 4.75 -0.02
N PHE A 25 1.71 6.02 -0.38
CA PHE A 25 0.87 6.77 -1.29
C PHE A 25 0.81 6.14 -2.70
N ALA A 26 1.98 5.78 -3.25
CA ALA A 26 2.06 5.10 -4.53
C ALA A 26 1.32 3.75 -4.48
N CYS A 27 1.45 3.01 -3.38
CA CYS A 27 0.78 1.74 -3.17
C CYS A 27 -0.74 1.90 -3.08
N THR A 28 -1.25 2.86 -2.30
CA THR A 28 -2.69 3.18 -2.22
C THR A 28 -3.24 3.59 -3.59
N THR A 29 -2.50 4.42 -4.33
CA THR A 29 -2.90 4.84 -5.68
C THR A 29 -3.02 3.63 -6.61
N LEU A 30 -2.07 2.70 -6.56
CA LEU A 30 -2.07 1.48 -7.36
C LEU A 30 -3.24 0.56 -7.01
N LEU A 31 -3.58 0.44 -5.72
CA LEU A 31 -4.77 -0.29 -5.25
C LEU A 31 -6.08 0.33 -5.76
N ILE A 32 -6.20 1.67 -5.72
CA ILE A 32 -7.38 2.37 -6.23
C ILE A 32 -7.53 2.11 -7.74
N VAL A 33 -6.45 2.26 -8.50
CA VAL A 33 -6.46 1.98 -9.95
C VAL A 33 -6.86 0.53 -10.23
N LEU A 34 -6.36 -0.43 -9.44
CA LEU A 34 -6.72 -1.84 -9.58
C LEU A 34 -8.22 -2.07 -9.27
N LEU A 35 -8.74 -1.52 -8.18
CA LEU A 35 -10.16 -1.64 -7.82
C LEU A 35 -11.07 -1.02 -8.88
N VAL A 36 -10.72 0.17 -9.37
CA VAL A 36 -11.46 0.86 -10.44
C VAL A 36 -11.39 0.04 -11.72
N GLY A 37 -10.22 -0.50 -12.07
CA GLY A 37 -10.06 -1.41 -13.20
C GLY A 37 -10.97 -2.63 -13.09
N MET A 38 -11.06 -3.25 -11.91
CA MET A 38 -11.98 -4.37 -11.67
C MET A 38 -13.45 -3.95 -11.74
N ALA A 39 -13.81 -2.77 -11.23
CA ALA A 39 -15.16 -2.27 -11.30
C ALA A 39 -15.57 -1.97 -12.75
N VAL A 40 -14.67 -1.40 -13.55
CA VAL A 40 -14.87 -1.16 -14.99
C VAL A 40 -14.98 -2.49 -15.72
N LEU A 41 -14.03 -3.42 -15.54
CA LEU A 41 -14.04 -4.76 -16.12
C LEU A 41 -15.30 -5.54 -15.73
N GLY A 42 -15.73 -5.43 -14.48
CA GLY A 42 -16.95 -6.03 -13.95
C GLY A 42 -18.21 -5.39 -14.53
N ALA A 43 -18.27 -4.07 -14.67
CA ALA A 43 -19.38 -3.36 -15.30
C ALA A 43 -19.47 -3.67 -16.81
N THR A 44 -18.32 -3.76 -17.50
CA THR A 44 -18.26 -4.17 -18.91
C THR A 44 -18.51 -5.66 -19.08
N GLY A 45 -18.15 -6.49 -18.10
CA GLY A 45 -18.30 -7.94 -18.09
C GLY A 45 -19.67 -8.44 -17.62
N LEU A 46 -20.42 -7.63 -16.85
CA LEU A 46 -21.79 -7.90 -16.40
C LEU A 46 -22.79 -8.07 -17.55
N SER A 47 -22.39 -7.70 -18.77
CA SER A 47 -23.19 -7.99 -19.95
C SER A 47 -23.00 -9.43 -20.45
N PHE A 48 -21.88 -10.14 -20.16
CA PHE A 48 -21.54 -11.41 -20.82
C PHE A 48 -20.48 -12.30 -20.11
N ASP A 49 -20.67 -12.84 -18.90
CA ASP A 49 -19.80 -13.99 -18.51
C ASP A 49 -20.43 -15.12 -17.67
N PRO A 50 -20.71 -16.28 -18.28
CA PRO A 50 -21.06 -17.52 -17.58
C PRO A 50 -19.85 -18.31 -17.03
N HIS A 51 -18.60 -17.86 -17.25
CA HIS A 51 -17.39 -18.62 -16.93
C HIS A 51 -16.75 -18.32 -15.56
N GLY A 52 -17.18 -17.26 -14.87
CA GLY A 52 -16.79 -17.01 -13.47
C GLY A 52 -15.50 -16.18 -13.32
N TYR A 53 -15.12 -15.37 -14.31
CA TYR A 53 -13.92 -14.52 -14.23
C TYR A 53 -13.93 -13.55 -13.03
N GLY A 54 -15.11 -13.20 -12.51
CA GLY A 54 -15.24 -12.37 -11.30
C GLY A 54 -14.57 -12.99 -10.06
N ILE A 55 -14.64 -14.31 -9.88
CA ILE A 55 -14.03 -15.00 -8.73
C ILE A 55 -12.51 -15.05 -8.91
N VAL A 56 -12.04 -15.35 -10.11
CA VAL A 56 -10.60 -15.39 -10.45
C VAL A 56 -9.95 -14.03 -10.22
N LEU A 57 -10.62 -12.95 -10.66
CA LEU A 57 -10.16 -11.59 -10.43
C LEU A 57 -10.18 -11.22 -8.95
N GLY A 58 -11.22 -11.61 -8.21
CA GLY A 58 -11.30 -11.40 -6.76
C GLY A 58 -10.15 -12.06 -5.99
N ILE A 59 -9.78 -13.30 -6.35
CA ILE A 59 -8.66 -14.02 -5.75
C ILE A 59 -7.33 -13.33 -6.09
N LEU A 60 -7.14 -12.91 -7.35
CA LEU A 60 -5.94 -12.18 -7.76
C LEU A 60 -5.82 -10.84 -7.02
N ALA A 61 -6.94 -10.13 -6.83
CA ALA A 61 -7.01 -8.91 -6.03
C ALA A 61 -6.55 -9.17 -4.59
N ALA A 62 -7.10 -10.20 -3.95
CA ALA A 62 -6.80 -10.55 -2.56
C ALA A 62 -5.33 -10.98 -2.40
N ALA A 63 -4.79 -11.74 -3.36
CA ALA A 63 -3.38 -12.14 -3.37
C ALA A 63 -2.42 -10.94 -3.43
N ILE A 64 -2.81 -9.86 -4.12
CA ILE A 64 -2.02 -8.62 -4.20
C ILE A 64 -2.25 -7.71 -2.97
N LEU A 65 -3.50 -7.55 -2.52
CA LEU A 65 -3.83 -6.69 -1.37
C LEU A 65 -3.26 -7.23 -0.06
N THR A 66 -3.20 -8.54 0.13
CA THR A 66 -2.75 -9.17 1.39
C THR A 66 -1.32 -8.77 1.77
N PRO A 67 -0.29 -8.93 0.91
CA PRO A 67 1.07 -8.50 1.25
C PRO A 67 1.18 -6.99 1.42
N VAL A 68 0.38 -6.19 0.70
CA VAL A 68 0.33 -4.73 0.88
C VAL A 68 -0.20 -4.36 2.26
N ALA A 69 -1.32 -4.96 2.67
CA ALA A 69 -1.91 -4.75 3.99
C ALA A 69 -0.93 -5.18 5.10
N LEU A 70 -0.24 -6.31 4.92
CA LEU A 70 0.77 -6.80 5.85
C LEU A 70 1.95 -5.82 5.99
N ALA A 71 2.44 -5.29 4.86
CA ALA A 71 3.53 -4.31 4.85
C ALA A 71 3.14 -3.01 5.58
N LEU A 72 1.94 -2.50 5.31
CA LEU A 72 1.39 -1.31 6.01
C LEU A 72 1.19 -1.57 7.50
N TRP A 73 0.73 -2.77 7.88
CA TRP A 73 0.57 -3.15 9.26
C TRP A 73 1.91 -3.22 10.02
N LEU A 74 2.93 -3.82 9.41
CA LEU A 74 4.29 -3.85 9.98
C LEU A 74 4.88 -2.45 10.13
N LEU A 75 4.66 -1.58 9.13
CA LEU A 75 5.03 -0.17 9.21
C LEU A 75 4.36 0.53 10.39
N TYR A 76 3.04 0.44 10.49
CA TYR A 76 2.27 1.02 11.60
C TYR A 76 2.79 0.51 12.95
N ARG A 77 3.01 -0.80 13.07
CA ARG A 77 3.53 -1.43 14.29
C ARG A 77 4.93 -0.91 14.63
N SER A 78 5.79 -0.70 13.65
CA SER A 78 7.14 -0.18 13.86
C SER A 78 7.11 1.29 14.35
N MET A 79 6.22 2.11 13.79
CA MET A 79 6.04 3.49 14.23
C MET A 79 5.49 3.55 15.65
N ARG A 80 4.51 2.69 15.97
CA ARG A 80 3.93 2.61 17.32
C ARG A 80 4.96 2.18 18.38
N ARG A 81 5.87 1.26 18.07
CA ARG A 81 6.94 0.85 19.00
C ARG A 81 8.01 1.91 19.24
N ARG A 82 8.15 2.91 18.37
CA ARG A 82 9.11 4.02 18.53
C ARG A 82 8.55 5.19 19.35
N GLY A 83 7.24 5.22 19.56
CA GLY A 83 6.55 6.26 20.32
C GLY A 83 6.17 5.87 21.76
N ASN A 84 6.60 4.69 22.21
CA ASN A 84 6.47 4.19 23.59
C ASN A 84 7.85 3.85 24.13
#